data_AF-A0A0F8XED6-F1
#
_entry.id   AF-A0A0F8XED6-F1
#
_cell.length_a   1.000
_cell.length_b   1.000
_cell.length_c   1.000
_cell.angle_alpha   90.00
_cell.angle_beta   90.00
_cell.angle_gamma   90.00
#
_symmetry.space_group_name_H-M   'P 1'
#
loop_
_entity.id
_entity.type
_entity.pdbx_description
1 polymer ?
#
loop_
_entity_poly.entity_id
_entity_poly.type
_entity_poly.pdbx_seq_one_letter_code
_entity_poly.pdbx_strand_id
1 'polypeptide(L)'
;PGLAPCLIVGIKFTKNLSEKLKKPVVPVNHCVAHLEIGRTTGAKDPVMLYASGANTQIIAYSSGKYRIFGETLDMGIGNFIDNFARYIGMGFPGGPKIEKISQKGEKYIEIPYSVKGMDIAISGILTNLKQKVESKKYRNEDLSYSMQETVFAMLVEVAERALAHIGKKELLLGGGVGCNLRLQEMCKIMCKERGAKFFCPDRTLLIDNGAMIAFLGEIMFNSEIKIETNQIQRIDIKPRQRTDEVEVSWK
;
A
#
# COMPACT_ATOMS: atom_id res chain seq x y z
N PRO A 1 6.14 3.95 -10.21
CA PRO A 1 6.14 2.60 -10.82
C PRO A 1 4.73 2.23 -11.30
N GLY A 2 4.59 1.18 -12.12
CA GLY A 2 3.28 0.72 -12.60
C GLY A 2 3.35 -0.03 -13.93
N LEU A 3 2.18 -0.44 -14.44
CA LEU A 3 2.07 -1.10 -15.74
C LEU A 3 2.48 -0.15 -16.87
N ALA A 4 3.52 -0.52 -17.61
CA ALA A 4 4.08 0.34 -18.67
C ALA A 4 3.02 0.81 -19.70
N PRO A 5 2.10 -0.04 -20.21
CA PRO A 5 1.07 0.42 -21.14
C PRO A 5 0.17 1.53 -20.57
N CYS A 6 -0.21 1.43 -19.29
CA CYS A 6 -1.02 2.44 -18.62
C CYS A 6 -0.24 3.75 -18.41
N LEU A 7 1.03 3.64 -18.02
CA LEU A 7 1.91 4.81 -17.85
C LEU A 7 2.16 5.54 -19.18
N ILE A 8 2.28 4.81 -20.30
CA ILE A 8 2.43 5.38 -21.65
C ILE A 8 1.20 6.23 -22.03
N VAL A 9 0.00 5.82 -21.64
CA VAL A 9 -1.21 6.63 -21.85
C VAL A 9 -1.13 7.92 -21.03
N GLY A 10 -0.78 7.82 -19.74
CA GLY A 10 -0.65 8.96 -18.84
C GLY A 10 0.38 9.99 -19.28
N ILE A 11 1.58 9.56 -19.71
CA ILE A 11 2.65 10.46 -20.16
C ILE A 11 2.27 11.17 -21.47
N LYS A 12 1.60 10.49 -22.42
CA LYS A 12 1.13 11.10 -23.67
C LYS A 12 0.09 12.20 -23.40
N PHE A 13 -0.87 11.90 -22.53
CA PHE A 13 -1.86 12.88 -22.08
C PHE A 13 -1.18 14.09 -21.42
N THR A 14 -0.24 13.84 -20.51
CA THR A 14 0.50 14.90 -19.78
C THR A 14 1.30 15.79 -20.73
N LYS A 15 2.01 15.20 -21.71
CA LYS A 15 2.76 15.95 -22.73
C LYS A 15 1.86 16.88 -23.54
N ASN A 16 0.76 16.36 -24.07
CA ASN A 16 -0.21 17.15 -24.85
C ASN A 16 -0.82 18.29 -24.02
N LEU A 17 -1.25 18.00 -22.78
CA LEU A 17 -1.87 18.99 -21.91
C LEU A 17 -0.90 20.12 -21.54
N SER A 18 0.34 19.77 -21.22
CA SER A 18 1.40 20.74 -20.91
C SER A 18 1.69 21.67 -22.09
N GLU A 19 1.84 21.13 -23.31
CA GLU A 19 2.07 21.93 -24.52
C GLU A 19 0.92 22.87 -24.81
N LYS A 20 -0.33 22.37 -24.68
CA LYS A 20 -1.54 23.17 -24.90
C LYS A 20 -1.68 24.31 -23.88
N LEU A 21 -1.42 24.04 -22.61
CA LEU A 21 -1.60 25.00 -21.52
C LEU A 21 -0.36 25.87 -21.25
N LYS A 22 0.79 25.53 -21.87
CA LYS A 22 2.11 26.14 -21.58
C LYS A 22 2.42 26.13 -20.09
N LYS A 23 2.19 24.98 -19.44
CA LYS A 23 2.45 24.78 -18.01
C LYS A 23 3.55 23.74 -17.81
N PRO A 24 4.39 23.89 -16.78
CA PRO A 24 5.42 22.91 -16.45
C PRO A 24 4.80 21.62 -15.91
N VAL A 25 5.60 20.55 -15.88
CA VAL A 25 5.19 19.22 -15.43
C VAL A 25 6.04 18.74 -14.27
N VAL A 26 5.39 18.09 -13.30
CA VAL A 26 6.06 17.47 -12.16
C VAL A 26 5.92 15.96 -12.24
N PRO A 27 7.02 15.20 -12.38
CA PRO A 27 6.98 13.74 -12.35
C PRO A 27 6.87 13.24 -10.90
N VAL A 28 5.75 12.61 -10.59
CA VAL A 28 5.43 12.16 -9.22
C VAL A 28 5.60 10.64 -9.08
N ASN A 29 6.24 10.20 -7.99
CA ASN A 29 6.29 8.78 -7.64
C ASN A 29 4.99 8.35 -6.93
N HIS A 30 4.35 7.31 -7.46
CA HIS A 30 3.09 6.78 -6.96
C HIS A 30 3.12 6.34 -5.47
N CYS A 31 4.16 5.61 -5.05
CA CYS A 31 4.26 5.14 -3.67
C CYS A 31 4.51 6.29 -2.69
N VAL A 32 5.31 7.28 -3.10
CA VAL A 32 5.55 8.48 -2.30
C VAL A 32 4.28 9.35 -2.22
N ALA A 33 3.47 9.40 -3.28
CA ALA A 33 2.19 10.10 -3.25
C ALA A 33 1.22 9.53 -2.20
N HIS A 34 1.15 8.20 -2.07
CA HIS A 34 0.38 7.52 -1.01
C HIS A 34 0.88 7.89 0.40
N LEU A 35 2.18 8.05 0.58
CA LEU A 35 2.77 8.49 1.86
C LEU A 35 2.46 9.96 2.16
N GLU A 36 2.63 10.82 1.16
CA GLU A 36 2.55 12.27 1.32
C GLU A 36 1.13 12.77 1.48
N ILE A 37 0.14 12.14 0.82
CA ILE A 37 -1.27 12.46 1.05
C ILE A 37 -1.68 12.16 2.49
N GLY A 38 -0.95 11.29 3.19
CA GLY A 38 -1.11 11.05 4.63
C GLY A 38 -0.99 12.31 5.49
N ARG A 39 -0.29 13.36 5.04
CA ARG A 39 -0.22 14.65 5.76
C ARG A 39 -1.58 15.30 5.98
N THR A 40 -2.56 15.01 5.13
CA THR A 40 -3.95 15.50 5.29
C THR A 40 -4.63 14.99 6.56
N THR A 41 -4.12 13.90 7.14
CA THR A 41 -4.59 13.34 8.42
C THR A 41 -3.93 13.95 9.65
N GLY A 42 -2.93 14.83 9.46
CA GLY A 42 -2.09 15.36 10.54
C GLY A 42 -0.83 14.54 10.82
N ALA A 43 -0.59 13.44 10.11
CA ALA A 43 0.69 12.72 10.17
C ALA A 43 1.84 13.63 9.70
N LYS A 44 2.96 13.63 10.43
CA LYS A 44 4.12 14.50 10.14
C LYS A 44 5.31 13.70 9.63
N ASP A 45 5.62 12.61 10.31
CA ASP A 45 6.77 11.77 9.98
C ASP A 45 6.49 10.28 10.26
N PRO A 46 5.52 9.69 9.54
CA PRO A 46 5.06 8.34 9.81
C PRO A 46 5.95 7.24 9.20
N VAL A 47 5.85 6.04 9.77
CA VAL A 47 6.04 4.80 9.04
C VAL A 47 4.73 4.47 8.34
N MET A 48 4.76 4.28 7.02
CA MET A 48 3.59 3.85 6.26
C MET A 48 3.58 2.34 6.06
N LEU A 49 2.49 1.70 6.49
CA LEU A 49 2.09 0.39 6.01
C LEU A 49 1.31 0.58 4.70
N TYR A 50 1.98 0.33 3.59
CA TYR A 50 1.39 0.44 2.25
C TYR A 50 0.88 -0.91 1.79
N ALA A 51 -0.45 -1.08 1.79
CA ALA A 51 -1.13 -2.32 1.45
C ALA A 51 -2.11 -2.07 0.29
N SER A 52 -1.71 -2.42 -0.93
CA SER A 52 -2.51 -2.28 -2.14
C SER A 52 -2.69 -3.62 -2.87
N GLY A 53 -3.34 -3.59 -4.04
CA GLY A 53 -3.47 -4.76 -4.90
C GLY A 53 -2.12 -5.38 -5.24
N ALA A 54 -1.19 -4.56 -5.73
CA ALA A 54 0.11 -5.01 -6.22
C ALA A 54 1.27 -4.78 -5.24
N ASN A 55 1.13 -3.86 -4.29
CA ASN A 55 2.21 -3.45 -3.41
C ASN A 55 1.90 -3.84 -1.96
N THR A 56 2.89 -4.41 -1.28
CA THR A 56 2.91 -4.52 0.18
C THR A 56 4.28 -4.06 0.66
N GLN A 57 4.37 -2.88 1.27
CA GLN A 57 5.65 -2.27 1.66
C GLN A 57 5.52 -1.51 2.98
N ILE A 58 6.60 -1.47 3.75
CA ILE A 58 6.78 -0.63 4.92
C ILE A 58 7.73 0.49 4.55
N ILE A 59 7.20 1.72 4.41
CA ILE A 59 7.93 2.86 3.86
C ILE A 59 8.09 3.93 4.93
N ALA A 60 9.29 4.49 5.08
CA ALA A 60 9.50 5.63 5.96
C ALA A 60 10.59 6.56 5.44
N TYR A 61 10.52 7.83 5.81
CA TYR A 61 11.61 8.77 5.57
C TYR A 61 12.77 8.50 6.55
N SER A 62 13.96 8.25 6.02
CA SER A 62 15.17 8.05 6.82
C SER A 62 16.42 8.43 6.03
N SER A 63 17.30 9.21 6.66
CA SER A 63 18.57 9.69 6.11
C SER A 63 18.43 10.29 4.71
N GLY A 64 17.55 11.29 4.56
CA GLY A 64 17.38 12.05 3.33
C GLY A 64 16.51 11.40 2.24
N LYS A 65 16.00 10.17 2.47
CA LYS A 65 15.27 9.40 1.45
C LYS A 65 14.06 8.69 2.01
N TYR A 66 13.07 8.44 1.15
CA TYR A 66 12.05 7.43 1.44
C TYR A 66 12.62 6.04 1.21
N ARG A 67 12.67 5.24 2.27
CA ARG A 67 13.24 3.89 2.25
C ARG A 67 12.16 2.84 2.48
N ILE A 68 12.36 1.69 1.88
CA ILE A 68 11.56 0.48 2.10
C ILE A 68 12.28 -0.32 3.19
N PHE A 69 11.64 -0.49 4.34
CA PHE A 69 12.18 -1.24 5.48
C PHE A 69 11.76 -2.71 5.47
N GLY A 70 10.65 -3.00 4.79
CA GLY A 70 10.15 -4.34 4.60
C GLY A 70 9.18 -4.39 3.43
N GLU A 71 9.13 -5.49 2.71
CA GLU A 71 8.20 -5.68 1.61
C GLU A 71 7.74 -7.13 1.45
N THR A 72 6.76 -7.34 0.58
CA THR A 72 6.42 -8.69 0.15
C THR A 72 7.51 -9.26 -0.76
N LEU A 73 7.93 -10.49 -0.49
CA LEU A 73 8.91 -11.21 -1.29
C LEU A 73 8.29 -11.86 -2.53
N ASP A 74 6.96 -11.89 -2.63
CA ASP A 74 6.26 -12.59 -3.71
C ASP A 74 5.11 -11.80 -4.35
N MET A 75 4.00 -11.60 -3.65
CA MET A 75 2.81 -10.95 -4.18
C MET A 75 2.22 -9.91 -3.24
N GLY A 76 1.60 -8.88 -3.84
CA GLY A 76 0.83 -7.87 -3.10
C GLY A 76 -0.35 -8.48 -2.36
N ILE A 77 -0.63 -7.93 -1.18
CA ILE A 77 -1.67 -8.44 -0.26
C ILE A 77 -3.06 -8.37 -0.88
N GLY A 78 -3.39 -7.32 -1.63
CA GLY A 78 -4.69 -7.22 -2.27
C GLY A 78 -4.87 -8.28 -3.37
N ASN A 79 -3.83 -8.53 -4.18
CA ASN A 79 -3.86 -9.61 -5.18
C ASN A 79 -3.99 -10.99 -4.54
N PHE A 80 -3.34 -11.21 -3.38
CA PHE A 80 -3.55 -12.43 -2.60
C PHE A 80 -5.02 -12.60 -2.18
N ILE A 81 -5.63 -11.57 -1.59
CA ILE A 81 -7.03 -11.59 -1.15
C ILE A 81 -7.96 -11.80 -2.35
N ASP A 82 -7.72 -11.12 -3.47
CA ASP A 82 -8.51 -11.28 -4.70
C ASP A 82 -8.39 -12.69 -5.30
N ASN A 83 -7.20 -13.31 -5.23
CA ASN A 83 -7.01 -14.69 -5.66
C ASN A 83 -7.77 -15.68 -4.78
N PHE A 84 -7.72 -15.50 -3.45
CA PHE A 84 -8.48 -16.33 -2.53
C PHE A 84 -9.99 -16.16 -2.76
N ALA A 85 -10.47 -14.91 -2.86
CA ALA A 85 -11.88 -14.60 -3.14
C ALA A 85 -12.37 -15.24 -4.44
N ARG A 86 -11.57 -15.16 -5.51
CA ARG A 86 -11.90 -15.83 -6.79
C ARG A 86 -11.98 -17.34 -6.62
N TYR A 87 -11.05 -17.93 -5.86
CA TYR A 87 -10.98 -19.36 -5.65
C TYR A 87 -12.20 -19.91 -4.89
N ILE A 88 -12.73 -19.18 -3.91
CA ILE A 88 -13.96 -19.55 -3.20
C ILE A 88 -15.26 -19.07 -3.89
N GLY A 89 -15.17 -18.63 -5.16
CA GLY A 89 -16.34 -18.29 -5.99
C GLY A 89 -16.91 -16.89 -5.80
N MET A 90 -16.20 -15.96 -5.15
CA MET A 90 -16.71 -14.60 -4.88
C MET A 90 -16.37 -13.57 -5.97
N GLY A 91 -15.40 -13.84 -6.85
CA GLY A 91 -14.99 -12.93 -7.93
C GLY A 91 -14.36 -11.61 -7.43
N PHE A 92 -14.20 -10.65 -8.34
CA PHE A 92 -13.62 -9.32 -8.06
C PHE A 92 -14.70 -8.26 -7.77
N PRO A 93 -14.45 -7.23 -6.94
CA PRO A 93 -13.33 -7.07 -6.01
C PRO A 93 -13.46 -8.02 -4.81
N GLY A 94 -12.36 -8.68 -4.45
CA GLY A 94 -12.34 -9.72 -3.41
C GLY A 94 -12.28 -9.15 -1.99
N GLY A 95 -11.50 -8.09 -1.77
CA GLY A 95 -11.28 -7.47 -0.45
C GLY A 95 -12.56 -7.26 0.38
N PRO A 96 -13.52 -6.42 -0.08
CA PRO A 96 -14.76 -6.16 0.67
C PRO A 96 -15.64 -7.40 0.86
N LYS A 97 -15.59 -8.36 -0.07
CA LYS A 97 -16.37 -9.60 0.00
C LYS A 97 -15.82 -10.53 1.08
N ILE A 98 -14.50 -10.69 1.12
CA ILE A 98 -13.79 -11.45 2.15
C ILE A 98 -13.99 -10.81 3.53
N GLU A 99 -13.87 -9.49 3.65
CA GLU A 99 -14.19 -8.76 4.89
C GLU A 99 -15.58 -9.09 5.41
N LYS A 100 -16.60 -9.03 4.55
CA LYS A 100 -17.97 -9.32 4.96
C LYS A 100 -18.18 -10.77 5.44
N ILE A 101 -17.57 -11.76 4.79
CA ILE A 101 -17.76 -13.16 5.19
C ILE A 101 -16.88 -13.56 6.38
N SER A 102 -15.74 -12.91 6.57
CA SER A 102 -14.86 -13.14 7.72
C SER A 102 -15.55 -12.82 9.04
N GLN A 103 -16.48 -11.87 9.06
CA GLN A 103 -17.30 -11.54 10.24
C GLN A 103 -18.23 -12.67 10.71
N LYS A 104 -18.46 -13.66 9.84
CA LYS A 104 -19.27 -14.86 10.16
C LYS A 104 -18.40 -16.05 10.56
N GLY A 105 -17.08 -15.88 10.60
CA GLY A 105 -16.17 -16.90 11.10
C GLY A 105 -16.28 -17.01 12.61
N GLU A 106 -16.35 -18.24 13.11
CA GLU A 106 -16.51 -18.56 14.53
C GLU A 106 -15.27 -19.28 15.07
N LYS A 107 -14.45 -19.86 14.19
CA LYS A 107 -13.29 -20.65 14.57
C LYS A 107 -12.04 -20.20 13.83
N TYR A 108 -10.98 -19.96 14.59
CA TYR A 108 -9.65 -19.81 14.02
C TYR A 108 -9.12 -21.17 13.54
N ILE A 109 -8.67 -21.21 12.30
CA ILE A 109 -8.04 -22.33 11.62
C ILE A 109 -6.59 -21.95 11.39
N GLU A 110 -5.67 -22.80 11.82
CA GLU A 110 -4.24 -22.53 11.69
C GLU A 110 -3.83 -22.37 10.22
N ILE A 111 -3.25 -21.21 9.91
CA ILE A 111 -2.67 -20.81 8.63
C ILE A 111 -1.16 -20.56 8.84
N PRO A 112 -0.29 -20.93 7.88
CA PRO A 112 1.15 -20.68 8.01
C PRO A 112 1.47 -19.19 8.26
N TYR A 113 2.40 -18.93 9.17
CA TYR A 113 2.88 -17.58 9.49
C TYR A 113 4.27 -17.36 8.89
N SER A 114 4.41 -16.40 7.98
CA SER A 114 5.59 -16.31 7.10
C SER A 114 6.17 -14.89 7.06
N VAL A 115 6.73 -14.48 8.19
CA VAL A 115 7.50 -13.23 8.35
C VAL A 115 8.99 -13.56 8.40
N LYS A 116 9.81 -12.84 7.63
CA LYS A 116 11.28 -12.98 7.58
C LYS A 116 11.91 -11.62 7.87
N GLY A 117 12.30 -11.37 9.12
CA GLY A 117 12.82 -10.07 9.51
C GLY A 117 11.74 -8.98 9.40
N MET A 118 11.85 -8.08 8.43
CA MET A 118 10.82 -7.07 8.14
C MET A 118 10.01 -7.39 6.87
N ASP A 119 10.32 -8.49 6.18
CA ASP A 119 9.65 -8.91 4.97
C ASP A 119 8.59 -9.98 5.24
N ILE A 120 7.66 -10.14 4.30
CA ILE A 120 6.62 -11.18 4.35
C ILE A 120 6.58 -11.99 3.06
N ALA A 121 6.09 -13.23 3.13
CA ALA A 121 5.81 -14.04 1.95
C ALA A 121 4.44 -14.72 2.09
N ILE A 122 3.56 -14.54 1.11
CA ILE A 122 2.13 -14.90 1.22
C ILE A 122 1.72 -16.03 0.24
N SER A 123 2.53 -16.36 -0.77
CA SER A 123 2.16 -17.38 -1.77
C SER A 123 1.92 -18.77 -1.16
N GLY A 124 2.73 -19.16 -0.17
CA GLY A 124 2.56 -20.43 0.55
C GLY A 124 1.24 -20.49 1.32
N ILE A 125 0.80 -19.35 1.86
CA ILE A 125 -0.48 -19.19 2.56
C ILE A 125 -1.64 -19.41 1.58
N LEU A 126 -1.56 -18.86 0.37
CA LEU A 126 -2.60 -19.05 -0.65
C LEU A 126 -2.76 -20.53 -1.02
N THR A 127 -1.66 -21.24 -1.22
CA THR A 127 -1.69 -22.69 -1.51
C THR A 127 -2.30 -23.47 -0.37
N ASN A 128 -1.93 -23.17 0.88
CA ASN A 128 -2.49 -23.80 2.08
C ASN A 128 -4.01 -23.57 2.18
N LEU A 129 -4.48 -22.34 1.96
CA LEU A 129 -5.90 -22.01 1.98
C LEU A 129 -6.68 -22.79 0.91
N LYS A 130 -6.15 -22.89 -0.31
CA LYS A 130 -6.78 -23.66 -1.39
C LYS A 130 -6.96 -25.13 -1.02
N GLN A 131 -5.92 -25.76 -0.48
CA GLN A 131 -5.99 -27.15 0.00
C GLN A 131 -7.02 -27.34 1.11
N LYS A 132 -7.14 -26.36 2.03
CA LYS A 132 -8.16 -26.40 3.09
C LYS A 132 -9.59 -26.28 2.53
N VAL A 133 -9.81 -25.42 1.53
CA VAL A 133 -11.10 -25.34 0.82
C VAL A 133 -11.41 -26.67 0.12
N GLU A 134 -10.46 -27.26 -0.59
CA GLU A 134 -10.64 -28.56 -1.29
C GLU A 134 -10.95 -29.71 -0.34
N SER A 135 -10.41 -29.68 0.87
CA SER A 135 -10.68 -30.71 1.88
C SER A 135 -12.15 -30.77 2.31
N LYS A 136 -12.93 -29.69 2.08
CA LYS A 136 -14.34 -29.52 2.52
C LYS A 136 -14.56 -29.70 4.03
N LYS A 137 -13.49 -29.69 4.83
CA LYS A 137 -13.54 -29.82 6.30
C LYS A 137 -13.82 -28.49 7.01
N TYR A 138 -13.66 -27.38 6.30
CA TYR A 138 -13.70 -26.04 6.88
C TYR A 138 -14.74 -25.18 6.16
N ARG A 139 -15.36 -24.27 6.91
CA ARG A 139 -16.25 -23.26 6.36
C ARG A 139 -15.43 -22.14 5.71
N ASN A 140 -15.94 -21.57 4.63
CA ASN A 140 -15.27 -20.46 3.95
C ASN A 140 -15.22 -19.20 4.82
N GLU A 141 -16.21 -19.01 5.69
CA GLU A 141 -16.25 -17.94 6.69
C GLU A 141 -15.07 -18.06 7.68
N ASP A 142 -14.86 -19.25 8.25
CA ASP A 142 -13.76 -19.53 9.18
C ASP A 142 -12.39 -19.38 8.50
N LEU A 143 -12.26 -19.84 7.25
CA LEU A 143 -11.02 -19.67 6.48
C LEU A 143 -10.74 -18.20 6.15
N SER A 144 -11.78 -17.42 5.84
CA SER A 144 -11.65 -15.99 5.54
C SER A 144 -11.29 -15.19 6.79
N TYR A 145 -11.91 -15.52 7.92
CA TYR A 145 -11.54 -15.01 9.24
C TYR A 145 -10.07 -15.31 9.55
N SER A 146 -9.70 -16.59 9.52
CA SER A 146 -8.35 -17.03 9.88
C SER A 146 -7.28 -16.46 8.95
N MET A 147 -7.58 -16.34 7.65
CA MET A 147 -6.70 -15.69 6.69
C MET A 147 -6.47 -14.22 7.05
N GLN A 148 -7.53 -13.46 7.35
CA GLN A 148 -7.38 -12.04 7.72
C GLN A 148 -6.58 -11.90 9.01
N GLU A 149 -6.93 -12.64 10.05
CA GLU A 149 -6.20 -12.59 11.33
C GLU A 149 -4.71 -12.89 11.13
N THR A 150 -4.40 -13.98 10.41
CA THR A 150 -3.01 -14.39 10.20
C THR A 150 -2.24 -13.35 9.40
N VAL A 151 -2.77 -12.95 8.25
CA VAL A 151 -2.01 -12.12 7.31
C VAL A 151 -1.97 -10.66 7.78
N PHE A 152 -3.02 -10.13 8.40
CA PHE A 152 -2.97 -8.79 8.99
C PHE A 152 -2.09 -8.74 10.22
N ALA A 153 -2.02 -9.80 11.04
CA ALA A 153 -1.04 -9.89 12.11
C ALA A 153 0.40 -9.80 11.57
N MET A 154 0.70 -10.50 10.47
CA MET A 154 2.00 -10.40 9.79
C MET A 154 2.31 -8.96 9.35
N LEU A 155 1.34 -8.24 8.78
CA LEU A 155 1.50 -6.84 8.37
C LEU A 155 1.75 -5.91 9.57
N VAL A 156 1.00 -6.10 10.66
CA VAL A 156 1.12 -5.30 11.88
C VAL A 156 2.47 -5.58 12.56
N GLU A 157 2.93 -6.82 12.59
CA GLU A 157 4.24 -7.20 13.13
C GLU A 157 5.38 -6.50 12.40
N VAL A 158 5.41 -6.53 11.06
CA VAL A 158 6.49 -5.89 10.31
C VAL A 158 6.43 -4.36 10.39
N ALA A 159 5.21 -3.78 10.48
CA ALA A 159 5.02 -2.36 10.72
C ALA A 159 5.53 -1.95 12.11
N GLU A 160 5.25 -2.75 13.14
CA GLU A 160 5.75 -2.53 14.50
C GLU A 160 7.28 -2.66 14.58
N ARG A 161 7.85 -3.67 13.93
CA ARG A 161 9.32 -3.84 13.83
C ARG A 161 9.97 -2.60 13.21
N ALA A 162 9.39 -2.05 12.15
CA ALA A 162 9.89 -0.83 11.53
C ALA A 162 9.74 0.40 12.44
N LEU A 163 8.61 0.57 13.12
CA LEU A 163 8.44 1.63 14.12
C LEU A 163 9.53 1.56 15.21
N ALA A 164 9.84 0.35 15.68
CA ALA A 164 10.90 0.11 16.66
C ALA A 164 12.29 0.43 16.12
N HIS A 165 12.61 -0.09 14.94
CA HIS A 165 13.93 0.06 14.32
C HIS A 165 14.26 1.52 14.01
N ILE A 166 13.27 2.30 13.56
CA ILE A 166 13.46 3.68 13.11
C ILE A 166 13.24 4.68 14.26
N GLY A 167 12.59 4.27 15.35
CA GLY A 167 12.26 5.14 16.48
C GLY A 167 11.12 6.14 16.20
N LYS A 168 10.28 5.88 15.18
CA LYS A 168 9.12 6.73 14.84
C LYS A 168 7.92 6.37 15.71
N LYS A 169 7.03 7.36 15.91
CA LYS A 169 5.84 7.26 16.79
C LYS A 169 4.53 7.47 16.04
N GLU A 170 4.55 7.41 14.72
CA GLU A 170 3.37 7.61 13.87
C GLU A 170 3.30 6.46 12.87
N LEU A 171 2.17 5.76 12.82
CA LEU A 171 1.86 4.80 11.77
C LEU A 171 0.81 5.41 10.84
N LEU A 172 1.07 5.36 9.54
CA LEU A 172 0.13 5.72 8.49
C LEU A 172 -0.29 4.46 7.73
N LEU A 173 -1.59 4.29 7.50
CA LEU A 173 -2.09 3.26 6.60
C LEU A 173 -2.29 3.84 5.19
N GLY A 174 -1.82 3.14 4.16
CA GLY A 174 -1.96 3.54 2.77
C GLY A 174 -2.35 2.37 1.85
N GLY A 175 -2.91 2.68 0.68
CA GLY A 175 -3.33 1.68 -0.31
C GLY A 175 -4.73 1.11 -0.06
N GLY A 176 -5.30 0.51 -1.11
CA GLY A 176 -6.70 0.07 -1.12
C GLY A 176 -7.06 -1.01 -0.09
N VAL A 177 -6.11 -1.86 0.32
CA VAL A 177 -6.35 -2.85 1.39
C VAL A 177 -6.42 -2.17 2.76
N GLY A 178 -5.86 -0.97 2.90
CA GLY A 178 -6.04 -0.11 4.07
C GLY A 178 -7.50 0.28 4.35
N CYS A 179 -8.42 0.08 3.42
CA CYS A 179 -9.86 0.28 3.64
C CYS A 179 -10.49 -0.78 4.55
N ASN A 180 -9.82 -1.92 4.75
CA ASN A 180 -10.34 -3.01 5.58
C ASN A 180 -10.34 -2.61 7.06
N LEU A 181 -11.51 -2.69 7.70
CA LEU A 181 -11.72 -2.23 9.07
C LEU A 181 -11.00 -3.10 10.09
N ARG A 182 -10.84 -4.41 9.82
CA ARG A 182 -10.10 -5.32 10.70
C ARG A 182 -8.62 -5.00 10.72
N LEU A 183 -8.01 -4.73 9.56
CA LEU A 183 -6.62 -4.26 9.49
C LEU A 183 -6.44 -2.93 10.24
N GLN A 184 -7.35 -1.97 10.04
CA GLN A 184 -7.31 -0.70 10.77
C GLN A 184 -7.42 -0.90 12.29
N GLU A 185 -8.30 -1.80 12.75
CA GLU A 185 -8.46 -2.12 14.17
C GLU A 185 -7.16 -2.68 14.76
N MET A 186 -6.55 -3.66 14.10
CA MET A 186 -5.29 -4.27 14.57
C MET A 186 -4.15 -3.24 14.61
N CYS A 187 -4.04 -2.36 13.61
CA CYS A 187 -3.08 -1.26 13.62
C CYS A 187 -3.33 -0.27 14.78
N LYS A 188 -4.60 0.07 15.07
CA LYS A 188 -4.96 0.95 16.18
C LYS A 188 -4.57 0.36 17.54
N ILE A 189 -4.82 -0.94 17.73
CA ILE A 189 -4.44 -1.67 18.95
C ILE A 189 -2.92 -1.61 19.14
N MET A 190 -2.14 -2.03 18.14
CA MET A 190 -0.68 -2.00 18.21
C MET A 190 -0.16 -0.58 18.49
N CYS A 191 -0.67 0.44 17.80
CA CYS A 191 -0.25 1.82 18.03
C CYS A 191 -0.55 2.27 19.46
N LYS A 192 -1.74 1.94 20.00
CA LYS A 192 -2.13 2.28 21.37
C LYS A 192 -1.19 1.63 22.39
N GLU A 193 -0.93 0.33 22.26
CA GLU A 193 -0.05 -0.42 23.17
C GLU A 193 1.39 0.09 23.13
N ARG A 194 1.84 0.54 21.96
CA ARG A 194 3.19 1.10 21.75
C ARG A 194 3.32 2.58 22.16
N GLY A 195 2.22 3.27 22.43
CA GLY A 195 2.22 4.72 22.64
C GLY A 195 2.53 5.52 21.34
N ALA A 196 2.22 4.95 20.19
CA ALA A 196 2.29 5.58 18.88
C ALA A 196 0.92 6.12 18.45
N LYS A 197 0.92 7.03 17.47
CA LYS A 197 -0.31 7.56 16.84
C LYS A 197 -0.62 6.76 15.57
N PHE A 198 -1.90 6.45 15.37
CA PHE A 198 -2.38 5.82 14.16
C PHE A 198 -3.10 6.84 13.27
N PHE A 199 -2.76 6.86 11.99
CA PHE A 199 -3.37 7.70 10.97
C PHE A 199 -3.86 6.86 9.80
N CYS A 200 -5.06 7.18 9.33
CA CYS A 200 -5.68 6.54 8.17
C CYS A 200 -6.40 7.63 7.36
N PRO A 201 -5.98 7.90 6.11
CA PRO A 201 -6.69 8.82 5.24
C PRO A 201 -8.14 8.40 4.99
N ASP A 202 -8.95 9.34 4.52
CA ASP A 202 -10.29 9.00 4.03
C ASP A 202 -10.20 7.91 2.94
N ARG A 203 -11.24 7.08 2.84
CA ARG A 203 -11.31 5.98 1.87
C ARG A 203 -11.03 6.43 0.44
N THR A 204 -11.48 7.63 0.07
CA THR A 204 -11.26 8.21 -1.27
C THR A 204 -9.79 8.52 -1.56
N LEU A 205 -8.98 8.72 -0.52
CA LEU A 205 -7.54 9.01 -0.60
C LEU A 205 -6.66 7.78 -0.38
N LEU A 206 -7.19 6.71 0.23
CA LEU A 206 -6.49 5.43 0.40
C LEU A 206 -6.32 4.65 -0.90
N ILE A 207 -7.33 4.69 -1.77
CA ILE A 207 -7.29 4.04 -3.09
C ILE A 207 -6.50 4.88 -4.08
N ASP A 208 -6.11 4.30 -5.22
CA ASP A 208 -5.43 5.06 -6.26
C ASP A 208 -6.33 6.19 -6.80
N ASN A 209 -5.86 7.42 -6.68
CA ASN A 209 -6.61 8.62 -7.05
C ASN A 209 -5.68 9.70 -7.63
N GLY A 210 -6.24 10.65 -8.38
CA GLY A 210 -5.48 11.77 -8.93
C GLY A 210 -5.10 12.83 -7.89
N ALA A 211 -5.83 12.91 -6.78
CA ALA A 211 -5.61 13.93 -5.75
C ALA A 211 -4.28 13.75 -5.02
N MET A 212 -3.88 12.52 -4.70
CA MET A 212 -2.56 12.25 -4.10
C MET A 212 -1.40 12.63 -5.03
N ILE A 213 -1.59 12.44 -6.34
CA ILE A 213 -0.58 12.83 -7.35
C ILE A 213 -0.50 14.35 -7.44
N ALA A 214 -1.65 15.04 -7.47
CA ALA A 214 -1.70 16.49 -7.48
C ALA A 214 -1.12 17.10 -6.19
N PHE A 215 -1.44 16.54 -5.03
CA PHE A 215 -0.96 17.00 -3.73
C PHE A 215 0.56 16.94 -3.61
N LEU A 216 1.17 15.79 -3.96
CA LEU A 216 2.62 15.68 -4.00
C LEU A 216 3.22 16.55 -5.12
N GLY A 217 2.55 16.62 -6.27
CA GLY A 217 2.96 17.48 -7.38
C GLY A 217 3.04 18.95 -6.98
N GLU A 218 2.09 19.46 -6.20
CA GLU A 218 2.09 20.82 -5.66
C GLU A 218 3.24 21.06 -4.67
N ILE A 219 3.48 20.13 -3.74
CA ILE A 219 4.60 20.21 -2.79
C ILE A 219 5.95 20.29 -3.54
N MET A 220 6.13 19.40 -4.53
CA MET A 220 7.34 19.36 -5.36
C MET A 220 7.46 20.63 -6.22
N PHE A 221 6.36 21.09 -6.82
CA PHE A 221 6.32 22.31 -7.64
C PHE A 221 6.74 23.55 -6.84
N ASN A 222 6.20 23.72 -5.63
CA ASN A 222 6.54 24.82 -4.72
C ASN A 222 7.99 24.76 -4.21
N SER A 223 8.63 23.59 -4.33
CA SER A 223 10.05 23.38 -4.04
C SER A 223 10.93 23.50 -5.30
N GLU A 224 10.40 24.09 -6.38
CA GLU A 224 11.06 24.28 -7.68
C GLU A 224 11.45 22.97 -8.39
N ILE A 225 10.82 21.83 -8.03
CA ILE A 225 11.02 20.54 -8.69
C ILE A 225 10.01 20.40 -9.82
N LYS A 226 10.38 20.90 -11.00
CA LYS A 226 9.53 20.92 -12.18
C LYS A 226 10.32 20.76 -13.47
N ILE A 227 9.65 20.30 -14.51
CA ILE A 227 10.17 20.18 -15.87
C ILE A 227 9.45 21.19 -16.73
N GLU A 228 10.20 22.13 -17.29
CA GLU A 228 9.67 23.17 -18.15
C GLU A 228 9.10 22.59 -19.45
N THR A 229 8.08 23.26 -20.00
CA THR A 229 7.36 22.77 -21.19
C THR A 229 8.29 22.53 -22.38
N ASN A 230 9.37 23.31 -22.53
CA ASN A 230 10.36 23.13 -23.61
C ASN A 230 11.22 21.86 -23.48
N GLN A 231 11.25 21.25 -22.29
CA GLN A 231 12.00 20.02 -22.02
C GLN A 231 11.11 18.79 -21.94
N ILE A 232 9.78 18.96 -22.06
CA ILE A 232 8.84 17.89 -21.79
C ILE A 232 9.00 16.69 -22.71
N GLN A 233 9.51 16.87 -23.92
CA GLN A 233 9.74 15.75 -24.84
C GLN A 233 10.78 14.75 -24.32
N ARG A 234 11.67 15.19 -23.41
CA ARG A 234 12.72 14.35 -22.80
C ARG A 234 12.22 13.50 -21.62
N ILE A 235 11.00 13.74 -21.12
CA ILE A 235 10.47 12.95 -20.01
C ILE A 235 10.01 11.59 -20.52
N ASP A 236 10.27 10.55 -19.73
CA ASP A 236 9.84 9.19 -20.01
C ASP A 236 9.28 8.52 -18.74
N ILE A 237 8.55 7.44 -18.94
CA ILE A 237 7.97 6.65 -17.86
C ILE A 237 9.07 5.88 -17.10
N LYS A 238 8.83 5.67 -15.81
CA LYS A 238 9.68 4.81 -14.98
C LYS A 238 8.84 3.65 -14.38
N PRO A 239 8.56 2.58 -15.15
CA PRO A 239 7.71 1.48 -14.71
C PRO A 239 8.18 0.82 -13.42
N ARG A 240 9.50 0.79 -13.22
CA ARG A 240 10.16 0.15 -12.06
C ARG A 240 10.80 1.16 -11.11
N GLN A 241 10.37 2.43 -11.14
CA GLN A 241 10.94 3.45 -10.24
C GLN A 241 10.83 3.01 -8.79
N ARG A 242 11.97 2.92 -8.10
CA ARG A 242 11.98 2.59 -6.69
C ARG A 242 11.64 3.81 -5.84
N THR A 243 11.18 3.55 -4.62
CA THR A 243 10.85 4.61 -3.65
C THR A 243 12.08 5.41 -3.21
N ASP A 244 13.24 4.76 -3.11
CA ASP A 244 14.52 5.34 -2.69
C ASP A 244 15.32 6.02 -3.81
N GLU A 245 14.83 5.94 -5.05
CA GLU A 245 15.32 6.73 -6.19
C GLU A 245 14.75 8.16 -6.20
N VAL A 246 13.72 8.43 -5.39
CA VAL A 246 13.10 9.75 -5.31
C VAL A 246 13.98 10.64 -4.44
N GLU A 247 14.50 11.71 -5.04
CA GLU A 247 15.20 12.76 -4.31
C GLU A 247 14.17 13.62 -3.56
N VAL A 248 14.29 13.68 -2.23
CA VAL A 248 13.32 14.33 -1.35
C VAL A 248 13.85 15.71 -0.93
N SER A 249 13.94 16.64 -1.87
CA SER A 249 14.46 18.00 -1.61
C SER A 249 13.42 18.98 -1.05
N TRP A 250 12.16 18.54 -0.86
CA TRP A 250 11.06 19.33 -0.30
C TRP A 250 10.83 19.11 1.21
N LYS A 251 11.65 18.29 1.87
CA LYS A 251 11.58 18.04 3.31
C LYS A 251 12.69 18.77 4.04
#